data_AF-A0A925VG66-F1
#
_entry.id   AF-A0A925VG66-F1
#
_cell.length_a   1.000
_cell.length_b   1.000
_cell.length_c   1.000
_cell.angle_alpha   90.00
_cell.angle_beta   90.00
_cell.angle_gamma   90.00
#
_symmetry.space_group_name_H-M   'P 1'
#
loop_
_entity.id
_entity.type
_entity.pdbx_description
1 polymer ?
#
loop_
_entity_poly.entity_id
_entity_poly.type
_entity_poly.pdbx_seq_one_letter_code
_entity_poly.pdbx_strand_id
1 'polypeptide(L)'
;MATTTPIEPGAIATQAGADKLRGELLSAHEVRCANLWHALASVYADGAAEIEVGVAFDADRQVWASSAFFYSFEAVTAALRAYEATGVLPEE
;
A
#
# COMPACT_ATOMS: atom_id res chain seq x y z
N MET A 1 13.62 -7.71 -11.25
CA MET A 1 12.14 -7.64 -11.31
C MET A 1 11.67 -7.37 -9.90
N ALA A 2 10.96 -6.27 -9.66
CA ALA A 2 10.23 -6.12 -8.39
C ALA A 2 9.13 -7.19 -8.37
N THR A 3 9.02 -7.91 -7.26
CA THR A 3 7.99 -8.94 -7.09
C THR A 3 6.80 -8.26 -6.43
N THR A 4 5.68 -8.15 -7.15
CA THR A 4 4.45 -7.63 -6.56
C THR A 4 3.78 -8.72 -5.74
N THR A 5 3.69 -8.53 -4.42
CA THR A 5 2.97 -9.48 -3.56
C THR A 5 1.47 -9.18 -3.57
N PRO A 6 0.60 -10.14 -3.97
CA PRO A 6 -0.84 -9.94 -3.91
C PRO A 6 -1.36 -10.05 -2.47
N ILE A 7 -2.36 -9.23 -2.15
CA ILE A 7 -3.12 -9.30 -0.89
C ILE A 7 -4.62 -9.16 -1.16
N GLU A 8 -5.41 -9.93 -0.41
CA GLU A 8 -6.87 -9.90 -0.55
C GLU A 8 -7.47 -8.65 0.12
N PRO A 9 -8.56 -8.08 -0.42
CA PRO A 9 -9.30 -7.00 0.23
C PRO A 9 -9.74 -7.39 1.65
N GLY A 10 -9.58 -6.49 2.61
CA GLY A 10 -9.93 -6.72 4.00
C GLY A 10 -8.89 -7.52 4.79
N ALA A 11 -7.86 -8.10 4.14
CA ALA A 11 -6.83 -8.85 4.85
C ALA A 11 -6.09 -7.99 5.87
N ILE A 12 -5.82 -6.72 5.52
CA ILE A 12 -5.10 -5.78 6.38
C ILE A 12 -5.93 -5.29 7.58
N ALA A 13 -7.24 -5.56 7.66
CA ALA A 13 -8.08 -5.17 8.78
C ALA A 13 -7.66 -5.82 10.11
N THR A 14 -6.97 -6.97 10.03
CA THR A 14 -6.42 -7.67 11.20
C THR A 14 -4.97 -7.25 11.48
N GLN A 15 -4.51 -7.47 12.71
CA GLN A 15 -3.11 -7.23 13.06
C GLN A 15 -2.17 -8.11 12.22
N ALA A 16 -2.49 -9.40 12.07
CA ALA A 16 -1.69 -10.33 11.28
C ALA A 16 -1.57 -9.90 9.81
N GLY A 17 -2.63 -9.35 9.22
CA GLY A 17 -2.58 -8.81 7.86
C GLY A 17 -1.76 -7.53 7.74
N ALA A 18 -1.82 -6.64 8.73
CA ALA A 18 -0.95 -5.46 8.80
C ALA A 18 0.53 -5.84 8.95
N ASP A 19 0.83 -6.83 9.79
CA ASP A 19 2.20 -7.34 9.96
C ASP A 19 2.71 -7.98 8.66
N LYS A 20 1.84 -8.71 7.94
CA LYS A 20 2.15 -9.21 6.60
C LYS A 20 2.45 -8.07 5.63
N LEU A 21 1.57 -7.08 5.51
CA LEU A 21 1.79 -5.91 4.65
C LEU A 21 3.15 -5.26 4.91
N ARG A 22 3.49 -5.02 6.18
CA ARG A 22 4.79 -4.48 6.58
C ARG A 22 5.95 -5.37 6.16
N GLY A 23 5.87 -6.68 6.41
CA GLY A 23 6.92 -7.63 6.05
C GLY A 23 7.15 -7.70 4.55
N GLU A 24 6.08 -7.65 3.76
CA GLU A 24 6.15 -7.66 2.29
C GLU A 24 6.72 -6.35 1.75
N LEU A 25 6.30 -5.18 2.27
CA LEU A 25 6.86 -3.89 1.86
C LEU A 25 8.37 -3.79 2.18
N LEU A 26 8.83 -4.40 3.28
CA LEU A 26 10.25 -4.43 3.63
C LEU A 26 11.09 -5.41 2.78
N SER A 27 10.47 -6.40 2.15
CA SER A 27 11.19 -7.49 1.46
C SER A 27 10.98 -7.51 -0.06
N ALA A 28 9.73 -7.42 -0.50
CA ALA A 28 9.31 -7.45 -1.89
C ALA A 28 9.16 -6.05 -2.51
N HIS A 29 9.17 -5.01 -1.66
CA HIS A 29 9.00 -3.60 -2.00
C HIS A 29 7.63 -3.21 -2.56
N GLU A 30 6.84 -4.11 -3.13
CA GLU A 30 5.53 -3.80 -3.69
C GLU A 30 4.45 -4.78 -3.22
N VAL A 31 3.33 -4.25 -2.73
CA VAL A 31 2.13 -5.01 -2.36
C VAL A 31 0.93 -4.46 -3.11
N ARG A 32 0.09 -5.35 -3.65
CA ARG A 32 -1.09 -4.95 -4.44
C ARG A 32 -2.36 -5.66 -3.99
N CYS A 33 -3.40 -4.89 -3.75
CA CYS A 33 -4.74 -5.39 -3.47
C CYS A 33 -5.63 -5.24 -4.71
N ALA A 34 -5.57 -6.24 -5.59
CA ALA A 34 -6.30 -6.28 -6.86
C ALA A 34 -6.20 -4.95 -7.62
N ASN A 35 -7.34 -4.31 -7.93
CA ASN A 35 -7.41 -2.99 -8.55
C ASN A 35 -7.83 -1.88 -7.56
N LEU A 36 -7.91 -2.21 -6.26
CA LEU A 36 -8.31 -1.26 -5.23
C LEU A 36 -7.15 -0.34 -4.88
N TRP A 37 -6.01 -0.91 -4.54
CA TRP A 37 -4.82 -0.15 -4.18
C TRP A 37 -3.54 -0.94 -4.40
N HIS A 38 -2.42 -0.24 -4.48
CA HIS A 38 -1.08 -0.81 -4.34
C HIS A 38 -0.23 0.10 -3.43
N ALA A 39 0.80 -0.48 -2.83
CA ALA A 39 1.77 0.21 -2.01
C ALA A 39 3.17 -0.21 -2.46
N LEU A 40 4.04 0.77 -2.67
CA LEU A 40 5.43 0.60 -3.09
C LEU A 40 6.34 1.28 -2.05
N ALA A 41 7.20 0.51 -1.40
CA ALA A 41 8.15 0.99 -0.40
C ALA A 41 9.56 1.19 -1.00
N SER A 42 10.05 2.41 -0.88
CA SER A 42 11.43 2.81 -1.16
C SER A 42 12.18 3.00 0.16
N VAL A 43 13.18 2.17 0.43
CA VAL A 43 14.00 2.25 1.65
C VAL A 43 15.36 2.88 1.30
N TYR A 44 15.70 3.95 2.00
CA TYR A 44 16.95 4.69 1.82
C TYR A 44 18.09 4.15 2.69
N ALA A 45 19.32 4.57 2.38
CA ALA A 45 20.54 4.08 3.03
C ALA A 45 20.64 4.43 4.53
N ASP A 46 19.92 5.47 4.99
CA ASP A 46 19.81 5.88 6.38
C ASP A 46 18.70 5.12 7.14
N GLY A 47 17.99 4.21 6.46
CA GLY A 47 16.89 3.44 7.01
C GLY A 47 15.54 4.16 6.97
N ALA A 48 15.45 5.35 6.39
CA ALA A 48 14.17 5.99 6.12
C ALA A 48 13.40 5.19 5.06
N ALA A 49 12.08 5.13 5.19
CA ALA A 49 11.20 4.47 4.24
C ALA A 49 10.15 5.46 3.75
N GLU A 50 10.03 5.58 2.43
CA GLU A 50 8.94 6.28 1.75
C GLU A 50 8.04 5.24 1.09
N ILE A 51 6.73 5.38 1.25
CA ILE A 51 5.75 4.43 0.76
C ILE A 51 4.79 5.19 -0.14
N GLU A 52 4.88 4.94 -1.45
CA GLU A 52 3.91 5.42 -2.42
C GLU A 52 2.70 4.50 -2.41
N VAL A 53 1.51 5.07 -2.23
CA VAL A 53 0.24 4.36 -2.35
C VAL A 53 -0.50 4.90 -3.56
N GLY A 54 -0.86 4.02 -4.49
CA GLY A 54 -1.83 4.30 -5.54
C GLY A 54 -3.18 3.65 -5.23
N VAL A 55 -4.27 4.34 -5.53
CA VAL A 55 -5.65 3.85 -5.32
C VAL A 55 -6.50 3.96 -6.58
N ALA A 56 -7.51 3.09 -6.68
CA ALA A 56 -8.42 2.95 -7.81
C ALA A 56 -7.69 2.80 -9.16
N PHE A 57 -7.21 1.59 -9.44
CA PHE A 57 -6.54 1.29 -10.72
C PHE A 57 -7.52 1.34 -11.88
N ASP A 58 -7.24 2.20 -12.85
CA ASP A 58 -7.91 2.25 -14.15
C ASP A 58 -7.22 1.26 -15.10
N ALA A 59 -7.92 0.16 -15.40
CA ALA A 59 -7.39 -0.89 -16.26
C ALA A 59 -7.33 -0.49 -17.75
N ASP A 60 -8.14 0.47 -18.21
CA ASP A 60 -8.11 0.91 -19.60
C ASP A 60 -6.90 1.82 -19.85
N ARG A 61 -6.57 2.65 -18.87
CA ARG A 61 -5.45 3.60 -18.93
C ARG A 61 -4.16 3.06 -18.34
N GLN A 62 -4.23 1.95 -17.61
CA GLN A 62 -3.10 1.35 -16.88
C GLN A 62 -2.46 2.32 -15.87
N VAL A 63 -3.28 3.11 -15.17
CA VAL A 63 -2.83 4.11 -14.18
C VAL A 63 -3.65 4.05 -12.90
N TRP A 64 -3.07 4.48 -11.80
CA TRP A 64 -3.79 4.71 -10.54
C TRP A 64 -4.45 6.09 -10.59
N ALA A 65 -5.70 6.18 -10.14
CA ALA A 65 -6.46 7.43 -10.22
C ALA A 65 -5.93 8.50 -9.26
N SER A 66 -5.39 8.08 -8.10
CA SER A 66 -4.78 8.96 -7.11
C SER A 66 -3.60 8.26 -6.47
N SER A 67 -2.61 9.05 -6.03
CA SER A 67 -1.52 8.56 -5.20
C SER A 67 -1.24 9.48 -4.00
N ALA A 68 -0.71 8.89 -2.94
CA ALA A 68 -0.22 9.59 -1.76
C ALA A 68 1.07 8.94 -1.27
N PHE A 69 1.93 9.72 -0.62
CA PHE A 69 3.15 9.23 0.00
C PHE A 69 2.93 9.10 1.50
N PHE A 70 3.62 8.15 2.13
CA PHE A 70 3.62 7.97 3.57
C PHE A 70 5.03 7.68 4.06
N TYR A 71 5.40 8.28 5.18
CA TYR A 71 6.74 8.10 5.78
C TYR A 71 6.75 7.10 6.96
N SER A 72 5.63 6.39 7.18
CA SER A 72 5.56 5.32 8.18
C SER A 72 4.65 4.17 7.76
N PHE A 73 5.06 2.94 8.11
CA PHE A 73 4.26 1.73 7.89
C PHE A 73 2.93 1.75 8.67
N GLU A 74 2.89 2.45 9.80
CA GLU A 74 1.67 2.58 10.59
C GLU A 74 0.66 3.50 9.90
N ALA A 75 1.10 4.68 9.43
CA ALA A 75 0.26 5.62 8.71
C ALA A 75 -0.30 4.99 7.43
N VAL A 76 0.56 4.33 6.62
CA VAL A 76 0.09 3.69 5.39
C VAL A 76 -0.93 2.59 5.67
N THR A 77 -0.72 1.78 6.72
CA THR A 77 -1.66 0.72 7.09
C THR A 77 -3.00 1.31 7.53
N ALA A 78 -2.99 2.38 8.32
CA ALA A 78 -4.20 3.06 8.76
C ALA A 78 -4.95 3.69 7.57
N ALA A 79 -4.23 4.34 6.65
CA ALA A 79 -4.79 4.96 5.46
C ALA A 79 -5.43 3.93 4.52
N LEU A 80 -4.75 2.80 4.26
CA LEU A 80 -5.28 1.73 3.43
C LEU A 80 -6.50 1.06 4.06
N ARG A 81 -6.52 0.85 5.39
CA ARG A 81 -7.70 0.36 6.11
C ARG A 81 -8.89 1.31 5.97
N ALA A 82 -8.65 2.62 6.13
CA ALA A 82 -9.68 3.63 5.96
C ALA A 82 -10.19 3.66 4.51
N TYR A 83 -9.29 3.54 3.54
CA TYR A 83 -9.64 3.48 2.12
C TYR A 83 -10.48 2.23 1.79
N GLU A 84 -10.11 1.04 2.26
CA GLU A 84 -10.90 -0.17 2.05
C GLU A 84 -12.31 -0.06 2.67
N ALA A 85 -12.44 0.65 3.80
CA ALA A 85 -13.72 0.82 4.48
C ALA A 85 -14.62 1.91 3.88
N THR A 86 -14.03 2.98 3.32
CA THR A 86 -14.76 4.21 2.95
C THR A 86 -14.64 4.60 1.49
N GLY A 87 -13.67 4.04 0.77
CA GLY A 87 -13.29 4.46 -0.58
C GLY A 87 -12.55 5.80 -0.63
N VAL A 88 -12.23 6.40 0.52
CA VAL A 88 -11.52 7.68 0.62
C VAL A 88 -10.14 7.44 1.23
N LEU A 89 -9.11 7.84 0.50
CA LEU A 89 -7.73 7.78 1.01
C LEU A 89 -7.53 9.04 1.85
N PRO A 90 -7.29 8.92 3.17
CA PRO A 90 -7.04 10.09 4.00
C PRO A 90 -5.73 10.77 3.57
N GLU A 91 -5.77 12.09 3.51
CA GLU A 91 -4.57 12.93 3.34
C GLU A 91 -3.76 12.89 4.65
N GLU A 92 -2.42 12.88 4.56
CA GLU A 92 -1.49 12.85 5.72
C GLU A 92 -1.70 14.01 6.71
#